data_AF-A0A0C1J8T5-F1
#
_entry.id   AF-A0A0C1J8T5-F1
#
_cell.length_a   1.000
_cell.length_b   1.000
_cell.length_c   1.000
_cell.angle_alpha   90.00
_cell.angle_beta   90.00
_cell.angle_gamma   90.00
#
_symmetry.space_group_name_H-M   'P 1'
#
loop_
_entity.id
_entity.type
_entity.pdbx_description
1 polymer ?
#
loop_
_entity_poly.entity_id
_entity_poly.type
_entity_poly.pdbx_seq_one_letter_code
_entity_poly.pdbx_strand_id
1 'polypeptide(L)'
;MMQMNAFKSTFRAALLVVPAFAFADEAAEQMVQDALPVMHYTCASIAEEANGDEAFVVTVVEKMTALSIYNRQINIEDHATTDEEKAQLREAFIAALSEGCAADKDALLGGVVDNAVKKSLGL
;
A
#
# COMPACT_ATOMS: atom_id res chain seq x y z
N MET A 1 1.47 -62.57 29.83
CA MET A 1 2.06 -61.47 30.63
C MET A 1 3.52 -61.35 30.21
N MET A 2 3.95 -60.18 29.72
CA MET A 2 5.34 -59.72 29.49
C MET A 2 6.26 -60.59 28.60
N GLN A 3 7.12 -60.10 27.73
CA GLN A 3 7.48 -58.77 27.22
C GLN A 3 8.39 -59.10 26.02
N MET A 4 8.24 -58.45 24.87
CA MET A 4 9.30 -58.47 23.85
C MET A 4 9.75 -57.04 23.59
N ASN A 5 11.04 -56.87 23.86
CA ASN A 5 11.77 -55.63 23.99
C ASN A 5 11.84 -54.81 22.70
N ALA A 6 11.81 -53.50 22.92
CA ALA A 6 11.97 -52.45 21.95
C ALA A 6 13.31 -52.55 21.19
N PHE A 7 13.23 -52.66 19.87
CA PHE A 7 14.33 -52.28 18.99
C PHE A 7 13.98 -50.93 18.35
N LYS A 8 14.54 -49.88 18.95
CA LYS A 8 14.43 -48.50 18.50
C LYS A 8 15.21 -48.33 17.20
N SER A 9 14.51 -48.21 16.06
CA SER A 9 15.11 -47.66 14.84
C SER A 9 14.46 -46.31 14.58
N THR A 10 15.00 -45.28 15.24
CA THR A 10 14.58 -43.89 15.08
C THR A 10 15.24 -43.33 13.83
N PHE A 11 14.64 -43.59 12.66
CA PHE A 11 15.03 -42.90 11.42
C PHE A 11 14.51 -41.46 11.50
N ARG A 12 15.33 -40.56 12.06
CA ARG A 12 15.05 -39.11 12.01
C ARG A 12 15.25 -38.67 10.55
N ALA A 13 14.17 -38.68 9.78
CA ALA A 13 14.07 -37.90 8.57
C ALA A 13 14.16 -36.42 8.96
N ALA A 14 15.35 -35.83 8.82
CA ALA A 14 15.50 -34.40 8.82
C ALA A 14 14.84 -33.88 7.53
N LEU A 15 13.54 -33.53 7.62
CA LEU A 15 12.94 -32.65 6.63
C LEU A 15 13.71 -31.32 6.72
N LEU A 16 14.66 -31.14 5.82
CA LEU A 16 15.16 -29.83 5.47
C LEU A 16 14.00 -29.10 4.81
N VAL A 17 13.23 -28.37 5.62
CA VAL A 17 12.34 -27.32 5.15
C VAL A 17 13.26 -26.28 4.54
N VAL A 18 13.52 -26.39 3.23
CA VAL A 18 14.12 -25.31 2.46
C VAL A 18 13.13 -24.15 2.61
N PRO A 19 13.53 -23.00 3.16
CA PRO A 19 12.66 -21.84 3.15
C PRO A 19 12.40 -21.55 1.68
N ALA A 20 11.16 -21.71 1.25
CA ALA A 20 10.73 -21.18 -0.02
C ALA A 20 11.00 -19.68 0.09
N PHE A 21 12.03 -19.21 -0.63
CA PHE A 21 12.17 -17.80 -0.92
C PHE A 21 10.89 -17.43 -1.66
N ALA A 22 9.92 -16.88 -0.94
CA ALA A 22 8.82 -16.18 -1.56
C ALA A 22 9.51 -15.05 -2.32
N PHE A 23 9.55 -15.15 -3.64
CA PHE A 23 9.86 -14.01 -4.48
C PHE A 23 8.83 -12.96 -4.09
N ALA A 24 9.26 -11.95 -3.34
CA ALA A 24 8.46 -10.75 -3.17
C ALA A 24 8.11 -10.25 -4.57
N ASP A 25 6.87 -9.79 -4.75
CA ASP A 25 6.49 -9.08 -5.96
C ASP A 25 7.44 -7.88 -6.11
N GLU A 26 8.40 -7.97 -7.03
CA GLU A 26 9.45 -6.96 -7.23
C GLU A 26 8.84 -5.59 -7.49
N ALA A 27 7.67 -5.52 -8.15
CA ALA A 27 6.97 -4.27 -8.39
C ALA A 27 6.43 -3.67 -7.07
N ALA A 28 5.88 -4.52 -6.20
CA ALA A 28 5.40 -4.10 -4.89
C ALA A 28 6.53 -3.63 -3.98
N GLU A 29 7.65 -4.37 -3.97
CA GLU A 29 8.83 -3.98 -3.21
C GLU A 29 9.35 -2.62 -3.71
N GLN A 30 9.41 -2.41 -5.02
CA GLN A 30 9.81 -1.12 -5.58
C GLN A 30 8.85 0.02 -5.18
N MET A 31 7.53 -0.21 -5.21
CA MET A 31 6.55 0.80 -4.75
C MET A 31 6.76 1.18 -3.29
N VAL A 32 7.05 0.21 -2.43
CA VAL A 32 7.37 0.46 -1.01
C VAL A 32 8.67 1.25 -0.90
N GLN A 33 9.75 0.81 -1.56
CA GLN A 33 11.04 1.52 -1.54
C GLN A 33 10.92 2.96 -2.03
N ASP A 34 10.10 3.18 -3.04
CA ASP A 34 9.82 4.50 -3.62
C ASP A 34 9.03 5.42 -2.70
N ALA A 35 8.15 4.86 -1.87
CA ALA A 35 7.29 5.60 -0.94
C ALA A 35 7.94 5.83 0.43
N LEU A 36 8.78 4.90 0.90
CA LEU A 36 9.41 4.93 2.23
C LEU A 36 10.05 6.29 2.58
N PRO A 37 10.82 6.96 1.70
CA PRO A 37 11.44 8.24 2.03
C PRO A 37 10.43 9.36 2.31
N VAL A 38 9.22 9.24 1.78
CA VAL A 38 8.19 10.31 1.77
C VAL A 38 6.95 9.95 2.60
N MET A 39 6.93 8.78 3.24
CA MET A 39 5.83 8.31 4.09
C MET A 39 5.60 9.13 5.37
N HIS A 40 6.60 9.91 5.79
CA HIS A 40 6.54 10.69 7.02
C HIS A 40 5.79 12.01 6.86
N TYR A 41 5.51 12.46 5.63
CA TYR A 41 4.84 13.72 5.41
C TYR A 41 3.41 13.70 5.91
N THR A 42 3.01 14.82 6.52
CA THR A 42 1.62 15.18 6.80
C THR A 42 1.06 16.09 5.71
N CYS A 43 -0.24 16.34 5.73
CA CYS A 43 -0.86 17.32 4.84
C CYS A 43 -0.25 18.72 4.97
N ALA A 44 0.19 19.12 6.17
CA ALA A 44 0.86 20.39 6.41
C ALA A 44 2.33 20.35 5.98
N SER A 45 3.10 19.34 6.41
CA SER A 45 4.55 19.33 6.20
C SER A 45 4.92 19.17 4.73
N ILE A 46 4.08 18.51 3.92
CA ILE A 46 4.34 18.38 2.49
C ILE A 46 4.24 19.73 1.78
N ALA A 47 3.32 20.60 2.18
CA ALA A 47 3.17 21.93 1.60
C ALA A 47 4.36 22.82 1.95
N GLU A 48 4.89 22.68 3.17
CA GLU A 48 6.10 23.37 3.63
C GLU A 48 7.34 22.89 2.88
N GLU A 49 7.54 21.57 2.79
CA GLU A 49 8.68 20.96 2.09
C GLU A 49 8.67 21.30 0.59
N ALA A 50 7.50 21.25 -0.03
CA ALA A 50 7.34 21.57 -1.44
C ALA A 50 7.84 22.98 -1.78
N ASN A 51 7.70 23.94 -0.85
CA ASN A 51 8.10 25.33 -1.05
C ASN A 51 7.59 25.91 -2.40
N GLY A 52 6.35 25.57 -2.76
CA GLY A 52 5.71 25.97 -4.02
C GLY A 52 5.92 25.01 -5.21
N ASP A 53 6.66 23.91 -5.04
CA ASP A 53 6.79 22.84 -6.04
C ASP A 53 5.57 21.92 -6.02
N GLU A 54 4.54 22.27 -6.79
CA GLU A 54 3.34 21.44 -6.94
C GLU A 54 3.64 20.06 -7.54
N ALA A 55 4.67 19.93 -8.39
CA ALA A 55 5.02 18.66 -9.00
C ALA A 55 5.59 17.67 -7.97
N PHE A 56 6.33 18.18 -6.99
CA PHE A 56 6.75 17.38 -5.84
C PHE A 56 5.55 16.84 -5.05
N VAL A 57 4.56 17.69 -4.73
CA VAL A 57 3.36 17.27 -4.01
C VAL A 57 2.62 16.15 -4.77
N VAL A 58 2.42 16.35 -6.07
CA VAL A 58 1.77 15.35 -6.94
C VAL A 58 2.55 14.04 -6.91
N THR A 59 3.87 14.08 -7.07
CA THR A 59 4.73 12.87 -7.07
C THR A 59 4.59 12.07 -5.77
N VAL A 60 4.55 12.74 -4.61
CA VAL A 60 4.38 12.06 -3.33
C VAL A 60 2.97 11.46 -3.21
N VAL A 61 1.93 12.20 -3.60
CA VAL A 61 0.54 11.70 -3.58
C VAL A 61 0.38 10.51 -4.51
N GLU A 62 0.99 10.52 -5.69
CA GLU A 62 0.99 9.40 -6.64
C GLU A 62 1.63 8.14 -6.05
N LYS A 63 2.79 8.26 -5.40
CA LYS A 63 3.46 7.15 -4.71
C LYS A 63 2.56 6.52 -3.63
N MET A 64 1.91 7.35 -2.82
CA MET A 64 0.99 6.87 -1.77
C MET A 64 -0.27 6.23 -2.37
N THR A 65 -0.78 6.80 -3.46
CA THR A 65 -1.98 6.31 -4.15
C THR A 65 -1.71 4.94 -4.78
N ALA A 66 -0.58 4.79 -5.48
CA ALA A 66 -0.17 3.52 -6.07
C ALA A 66 -0.03 2.42 -5.00
N LEU A 67 0.63 2.73 -3.88
CA LEU A 67 0.78 1.79 -2.77
C LEU A 67 -0.58 1.43 -2.15
N SER A 68 -1.48 2.41 -1.99
CA SER A 68 -2.84 2.18 -1.48
C SER A 68 -3.66 1.26 -2.39
N ILE A 69 -3.62 1.50 -3.71
CA ILE A 69 -4.31 0.68 -4.71
C ILE A 69 -3.77 -0.75 -4.68
N TYR A 70 -2.44 -0.89 -4.68
CA TYR A 70 -1.77 -2.19 -4.63
C TYR A 70 -2.12 -2.98 -3.36
N ASN A 71 -1.99 -2.36 -2.17
CA ASN A 71 -2.26 -3.00 -0.89
C ASN A 71 -3.70 -3.54 -0.76
N ARG A 72 -4.64 -2.90 -1.46
CA ARG A 72 -6.05 -3.27 -1.48
C ARG A 72 -6.41 -4.19 -2.64
N GLN A 73 -5.44 -4.52 -3.50
CA GLN A 73 -5.63 -5.32 -4.72
C GLN A 73 -6.73 -4.74 -5.62
N ILE A 74 -6.80 -3.40 -5.69
CA ILE A 74 -7.80 -2.70 -6.49
C ILE A 74 -7.38 -2.72 -7.96
N ASN A 75 -8.28 -3.18 -8.82
CA ASN A 75 -8.18 -2.97 -10.26
C ASN A 75 -9.03 -1.75 -10.65
N ILE A 76 -8.41 -0.66 -11.08
CA ILE A 76 -9.12 0.58 -11.43
C ILE A 76 -10.11 0.37 -12.58
N GLU A 77 -9.82 -0.56 -13.50
CA GLU A 77 -10.72 -0.88 -14.62
C GLU A 77 -12.05 -1.52 -14.16
N ASP A 78 -12.13 -2.02 -12.92
CA ASP A 78 -13.38 -2.50 -12.33
C ASP A 78 -14.30 -1.32 -11.87
N HIS A 79 -13.73 -0.12 -11.76
CA HIS A 79 -14.41 1.07 -11.26
C HIS A 79 -14.57 2.18 -12.32
N ALA A 80 -13.68 2.24 -13.31
CA ALA A 80 -13.71 3.24 -14.37
C ALA A 80 -13.02 2.69 -15.63
N THR A 81 -13.77 2.57 -16.72
CA THR A 81 -13.28 1.98 -17.99
C THR A 81 -13.09 3.03 -19.08
N THR A 82 -13.84 4.14 -19.01
CA THR A 82 -13.77 5.26 -19.95
C THR A 82 -12.94 6.41 -19.39
N ASP A 83 -12.44 7.28 -20.29
CA ASP A 83 -11.69 8.47 -19.88
C ASP A 83 -12.56 9.41 -19.03
N GLU A 84 -13.85 9.57 -19.36
CA GLU A 84 -14.81 10.32 -18.54
C GLU A 84 -14.99 9.73 -17.14
N GLU A 85 -15.14 8.41 -17.00
CA GLU A 85 -15.25 7.75 -15.68
C GLU A 85 -13.95 7.93 -14.87
N LYS A 86 -12.79 7.81 -15.52
CA LYS A 86 -11.48 8.02 -14.89
C LYS A 86 -11.31 9.47 -14.43
N ALA A 87 -11.80 10.43 -15.21
CA ALA A 87 -11.82 11.84 -14.84
C ALA A 87 -12.72 12.09 -13.62
N GLN A 88 -13.92 11.52 -13.59
CA GLN A 88 -14.82 11.62 -12.43
C GLN A 88 -14.22 10.98 -11.17
N LEU A 89 -13.57 9.83 -11.31
CA LEU A 89 -12.89 9.17 -10.20
C LEU A 89 -11.74 10.03 -9.66
N ARG A 90 -10.97 10.66 -10.55
CA ARG A 90 -9.91 11.61 -10.17
C ARG A 90 -10.48 12.82 -9.42
N GLU A 91 -11.57 13.40 -9.89
CA GLU A 91 -12.23 14.52 -9.21
C GLU A 91 -12.73 14.12 -7.82
N ALA A 92 -13.36 12.95 -7.69
CA ALA A 92 -13.82 12.41 -6.41
C ALA A 92 -12.65 12.17 -5.44
N PHE A 93 -11.54 11.62 -5.94
CA PHE A 93 -10.32 11.43 -5.15
C PHE A 93 -9.74 12.76 -4.65
N ILE A 94 -9.60 13.77 -5.52
CA ILE A 94 -9.09 15.10 -5.15
C ILE A 94 -9.98 15.77 -4.10
N ALA A 95 -11.30 15.66 -4.26
CA ALA A 95 -12.25 16.20 -3.29
C ALA A 95 -12.10 15.51 -1.92
N ALA A 96 -12.01 14.18 -1.89
CA ALA A 96 -11.82 13.41 -0.66
C ALA A 96 -10.47 13.68 0.03
N LEU A 97 -9.39 13.79 -0.76
CA LEU A 97 -8.06 14.14 -0.25
C LEU A 97 -8.07 15.54 0.38
N SER A 98 -8.68 16.51 -0.33
CA SER A 98 -8.80 17.90 0.14
C SER A 98 -9.61 18.00 1.43
N GLU A 99 -10.74 17.28 1.52
CA GLU A 99 -11.56 17.19 2.73
C GLU A 99 -10.78 16.59 3.90
N GLY A 100 -10.05 15.49 3.67
CA GLY A 100 -9.24 14.84 4.70
C GLY A 100 -8.12 15.72 5.23
N CYS A 101 -7.37 16.38 4.35
CA CYS A 101 -6.32 17.32 4.76
C CYS A 101 -6.86 18.59 5.43
N ALA A 102 -8.08 19.03 5.08
CA ALA A 102 -8.73 20.15 5.77
C ALA A 102 -9.25 19.76 7.16
N ALA A 103 -9.66 18.50 7.35
CA ALA A 103 -10.15 18.00 8.64
C ALA A 103 -9.02 17.86 9.67
N ASP A 104 -7.85 17.40 9.25
CA ASP A 104 -6.64 17.33 10.09
C ASP A 104 -5.38 17.54 9.24
N LYS A 105 -4.82 18.75 9.34
CA LYS A 105 -3.60 19.12 8.60
C LYS A 105 -2.36 18.37 9.09
N ASP A 106 -2.37 17.85 10.32
CA ASP A 106 -1.23 17.19 10.94
C ASP A 106 -1.31 15.66 10.81
N ALA A 107 -2.37 15.14 10.19
CA ALA A 107 -2.48 13.73 9.82
C ALA A 107 -1.44 13.31 8.78
N LEU A 108 -0.94 12.08 8.91
CA LEU A 108 -0.05 11.48 7.91
C LEU A 108 -0.72 11.42 6.55
N LEU A 109 -0.07 11.98 5.53
CA LEU A 109 -0.59 12.09 4.18
C LEU A 109 -0.94 10.71 3.60
N GLY A 110 -0.11 9.70 3.87
CA GLY A 110 -0.39 8.32 3.42
C GLY A 110 -1.73 7.79 3.92
N GLY A 111 -2.11 8.08 5.16
CA GLY A 111 -3.41 7.69 5.71
C GLY A 111 -4.57 8.49 5.14
N VAL A 112 -4.36 9.77 4.82
CA VAL A 112 -5.37 10.60 4.17
C VAL A 112 -5.60 10.14 2.73
N VAL A 113 -4.53 9.85 1.99
CA VAL A 113 -4.59 9.30 0.62
C VAL A 113 -5.28 7.95 0.60
N ASP A 114 -4.95 7.04 1.51
CA ASP A 114 -5.62 5.73 1.60
C ASP A 114 -7.14 5.86 1.83
N ASN A 115 -7.55 6.77 2.72
CA ASN A 115 -8.97 7.06 2.92
C ASN A 115 -9.63 7.72 1.70
N ALA A 116 -8.90 8.59 0.98
CA ALA A 116 -9.40 9.22 -0.23
C ALA A 116 -9.62 8.20 -1.35
N VAL A 117 -8.69 7.25 -1.54
CA VAL A 117 -8.86 6.10 -2.47
C VAL A 117 -10.10 5.30 -2.09
N LYS A 118 -10.24 4.97 -0.79
CA LYS A 118 -11.38 4.19 -0.33
C LYS A 118 -12.71 4.90 -0.61
N LYS A 119 -12.78 6.19 -0.29
CA LYS A 119 -13.99 7.01 -0.47
C LYS A 119 -14.34 7.21 -1.94
N SER A 120 -13.35 7.45 -2.81
CA SER A 120 -13.59 7.68 -4.24
C SER A 120 -14.11 6.42 -4.95
N LEU A 121 -13.71 5.24 -4.48
CA LEU A 121 -14.14 3.95 -5.02
C LEU A 121 -15.40 3.38 -4.34
N GLY A 122 -15.93 4.05 -3.30
CA GLY A 122 -17.11 3.60 -2.56
C GLY A 122 -16.88 2.38 -1.66
N LEU A 123 -15.66 2.23 -1.12
CA LEU A 123 -15.23 1.11 -0.27
C LEU A 123 -15.28 1.41 1.25
#